data_AF-I5BV94-F1
#
_entry.id   AF-I5BV94-F1
#
_cell.length_a   1.000
_cell.length_b   1.000
_cell.length_c   1.000
_cell.angle_alpha   90.00
_cell.angle_beta   90.00
_cell.angle_gamma   90.00
#
_symmetry.space_group_name_H-M   'P 1'
#
loop_
_entity.id
_entity.type
_entity.pdbx_description
1 polymer ?
#
loop_
_entity_poly.entity_id
_entity_poly.type
_entity_poly.pdbx_seq_one_letter_code
_entity_poly.pdbx_strand_id
1 'polypeptide(L)'
;MTLPSQYPNHHVPIKYFLASYRALSDGRTGVRLLEEKLDKSSRSLLSEWKVLWIGTCTILRTSIDLFRIDGESCLAPRIREEIQAEWHAIRTEKEKHAIFWEFLRKERDSVIHQYEWRAYETWIKPDGTFRGPKLSLLIMEDDDGAKPAILMKEGLFKGRDSLELLRDGADWVEERIFSAVRRAGFDPEEARSLASFLPLPKIKGGLLGDLSSGDGDVEKDNKP
;
A
#
# COMPACT_ATOMS: atom_id res chain seq x y z
N MET A 1 -10.71 20.67 6.24
CA MET A 1 -9.44 20.99 6.95
C MET A 1 -8.85 22.24 6.31
N THR A 2 -8.79 23.35 7.03
CA THR A 2 -8.02 24.54 6.63
C THR A 2 -6.56 24.32 7.04
N LEU A 3 -5.67 24.24 6.05
CA LEU A 3 -4.22 24.14 6.33
C LEU A 3 -3.74 25.43 7.00
N PRO A 4 -2.86 25.36 8.02
CA PRO A 4 -2.23 26.55 8.58
C PRO A 4 -1.53 27.36 7.48
N SER A 5 -1.59 28.69 7.57
CA SER A 5 -1.07 29.65 6.58
C SER A 5 0.45 29.57 6.32
N GLN A 6 1.16 28.69 7.02
CA GLN A 6 2.61 28.46 6.92
C GLN A 6 3.00 27.41 5.86
N TYR A 7 2.04 26.72 5.23
CA TYR A 7 2.30 25.63 4.27
C TYR A 7 2.09 25.90 2.76
N PRO A 8 1.92 27.13 2.23
CA PRO A 8 1.53 27.32 0.82
C PRO A 8 2.56 26.76 -0.19
N ASN A 9 3.83 26.62 0.23
CA ASN A 9 4.92 26.11 -0.62
C ASN A 9 5.18 24.60 -0.47
N HIS A 10 4.40 23.89 0.35
CA HIS A 10 4.60 22.46 0.55
C HIS A 10 3.88 21.68 -0.54
N HIS A 11 4.62 20.76 -1.15
CA HIS A 11 4.14 19.90 -2.21
C HIS A 11 4.28 18.46 -1.75
N VAL A 12 3.26 17.65 -2.01
CA VAL A 12 3.30 16.21 -1.73
C VAL A 12 2.80 15.45 -2.97
N PRO A 13 3.27 14.21 -3.17
CA PRO A 13 2.72 13.32 -4.19
C PRO A 13 1.19 13.18 -4.09
N ILE A 14 0.50 13.10 -5.24
CA ILE A 14 -0.97 12.96 -5.32
C ILE A 14 -1.48 11.84 -4.44
N LYS A 15 -0.79 10.70 -4.39
CA LYS A 15 -1.17 9.55 -3.57
C LYS A 15 -1.44 9.93 -2.11
N TYR A 16 -0.73 10.90 -1.53
CA TYR A 16 -0.93 11.31 -0.14
C TYR A 16 -2.21 12.10 0.12
N PHE A 17 -2.87 12.61 -0.92
CA PHE A 17 -4.20 13.24 -0.78
C PHE A 17 -5.30 12.19 -0.60
N LEU A 18 -5.07 10.93 -0.97
CA LEU A 18 -6.04 9.84 -0.87
C LEU A 18 -6.01 9.24 0.54
N ALA A 19 -7.17 9.15 1.19
CA ALA A 19 -7.32 8.46 2.45
C ALA A 19 -7.04 6.96 2.29
N SER A 20 -7.45 6.36 1.17
CA SER A 20 -7.13 4.98 0.80
C SER A 20 -5.63 4.70 0.84
N TYR A 21 -4.81 5.55 0.21
CA TYR A 21 -3.36 5.38 0.20
C TYR A 21 -2.72 5.54 1.58
N ARG A 22 -3.21 6.48 2.39
CA ARG A 22 -2.73 6.63 3.77
C ARG A 22 -2.99 5.35 4.59
N ALA A 23 -4.19 4.77 4.47
CA ALA A 23 -4.47 3.47 5.09
C ALA A 23 -3.59 2.34 4.51
N LEU A 24 -3.31 2.32 3.20
CA LEU A 24 -2.36 1.37 2.62
C LEU A 24 -0.96 1.52 3.24
N SER A 25 -0.47 2.74 3.44
CA SER A 25 0.83 3.01 4.06
C SER A 25 0.91 2.43 5.48
N ASP A 26 -0.17 2.58 6.26
CA ASP A 26 -0.29 1.97 7.58
C ASP A 26 -0.34 0.43 7.47
N GLY A 27 -1.04 -0.10 6.48
CA GLY A 27 -1.10 -1.53 6.19
C GLY A 27 0.26 -2.12 5.84
N ARG A 28 1.04 -1.48 4.96
CA ARG A 28 2.43 -1.88 4.64
C ARG A 28 3.32 -1.86 5.88
N THR A 29 3.10 -0.91 6.79
CA THR A 29 3.80 -0.90 8.09
C THR A 29 3.41 -2.12 8.93
N GLY A 30 2.13 -2.48 8.97
CA GLY A 30 1.64 -3.70 9.63
C GLY A 30 2.28 -4.98 9.08
N VAL A 31 2.42 -5.10 7.75
CA VAL A 31 3.12 -6.21 7.09
C VAL A 31 4.55 -6.31 7.61
N ARG A 32 5.32 -5.22 7.55
CA ARG A 32 6.71 -5.18 8.02
C ARG A 32 6.83 -5.56 9.50
N LEU A 33 5.95 -5.05 10.35
CA LEU A 33 5.96 -5.38 11.79
C LEU A 33 5.72 -6.88 12.03
N LEU A 34 4.86 -7.51 11.23
CA LEU A 34 4.60 -8.95 11.32
C LEU A 34 5.81 -9.77 10.84
N GLU A 35 6.47 -9.34 9.76
CA GLU A 35 7.73 -9.94 9.27
C GLU A 35 8.84 -9.87 10.30
N GLU A 36 9.11 -8.68 10.81
CA GLU A 36 10.13 -8.47 11.85
C GLU A 36 9.83 -9.32 13.08
N LYS A 37 8.55 -9.48 13.43
CA LYS A 37 8.14 -10.33 14.55
C LYS A 37 8.49 -11.79 14.28
N LEU A 38 8.17 -12.31 13.10
CA LEU A 38 8.47 -13.70 12.72
C LEU A 38 9.98 -13.96 12.63
N ASP A 39 10.76 -13.00 12.13
CA ASP A 39 12.21 -13.11 12.03
C ASP A 39 12.90 -13.08 13.41
N LYS A 40 12.44 -12.21 14.32
CA LYS A 40 13.04 -12.03 15.65
C LYS A 40 12.56 -13.07 16.67
N SER A 41 11.37 -13.63 16.48
CA SER A 41 10.72 -14.53 17.44
C SER A 41 11.10 -15.99 17.16
N SER A 42 12.37 -16.34 17.38
CA SER A 42 12.88 -17.72 17.25
C SER A 42 12.36 -18.69 18.32
N ARG A 43 11.60 -18.23 19.32
CA ARG A 43 11.31 -19.03 20.53
C ARG A 43 9.86 -19.05 21.03
N SER A 44 8.98 -18.15 20.58
CA SER A 44 7.53 -18.32 20.70
C SER A 44 6.81 -17.24 19.89
N LEU A 45 5.95 -17.66 18.96
CA LEU A 45 4.89 -16.79 18.48
C LEU A 45 3.80 -16.83 19.53
N LEU A 46 3.89 -15.94 20.53
CA LEU A 46 2.73 -15.65 21.35
C LEU A 46 1.59 -15.11 20.46
N SER A 47 0.36 -15.11 20.98
CA SER A 47 -0.86 -14.64 20.29
C SER A 47 -0.81 -13.21 19.73
N GLU A 48 0.26 -12.45 19.98
CA GLU A 48 0.50 -11.10 19.44
C GLU A 48 0.47 -11.04 17.91
N TRP A 49 0.96 -12.07 17.21
CA TRP A 49 0.92 -12.07 15.74
C TRP A 49 -0.53 -12.05 15.23
N LYS A 50 -1.48 -12.65 15.97
CA LYS A 50 -2.91 -12.65 15.60
C LYS A 50 -3.51 -11.26 15.62
N VAL A 51 -3.07 -10.42 16.57
CA VAL A 51 -3.49 -9.02 16.70
C VAL A 51 -2.90 -8.18 15.57
N LEU A 52 -1.60 -8.33 15.29
CA LEU A 52 -0.95 -7.67 14.16
C LEU A 52 -1.56 -8.09 12.82
N TRP A 53 -1.83 -9.38 12.67
CA TRP A 53 -2.46 -9.97 11.49
C TRP A 53 -3.85 -9.39 11.22
N ILE A 54 -4.76 -9.45 12.20
CA ILE A 54 -6.11 -8.92 12.02
C ILE A 54 -6.11 -7.41 11.82
N GLY A 55 -5.24 -6.68 12.53
CA GLY A 55 -5.05 -5.24 12.36
C GLY A 55 -4.63 -4.90 10.93
N THR A 56 -3.62 -5.62 10.42
CA THR A 56 -3.10 -5.40 9.06
C THR A 56 -4.13 -5.75 8.00
N CYS A 57 -4.78 -6.91 8.09
CA CYS A 57 -5.86 -7.30 7.17
C CYS A 57 -6.99 -6.26 7.17
N THR A 58 -7.36 -5.76 8.36
CA THR A 58 -8.43 -4.76 8.52
C THR A 58 -8.04 -3.44 7.89
N ILE A 59 -6.81 -2.96 8.08
CA ILE A 59 -6.32 -1.70 7.51
C ILE A 59 -6.21 -1.80 5.98
N LEU A 60 -5.66 -2.88 5.44
CA LEU A 60 -5.59 -3.09 3.98
C LEU A 60 -6.98 -3.17 3.35
N ARG A 61 -7.93 -3.85 4.00
CA ARG A 61 -9.34 -3.82 3.58
C ARG A 61 -9.90 -2.40 3.63
N THR A 62 -9.61 -1.67 4.71
CA THR A 62 -10.10 -0.31 4.93
C THR A 62 -9.60 0.64 3.84
N SER A 63 -8.37 0.46 3.36
CA SER A 63 -7.83 1.20 2.23
C SER A 63 -8.75 1.15 1.00
N ILE A 64 -9.32 -0.02 0.67
CA ILE A 64 -10.30 -0.16 -0.41
C ILE A 64 -11.67 0.42 -0.04
N ASP A 65 -12.16 0.15 1.17
CA ASP A 65 -13.45 0.69 1.62
C ASP A 65 -13.45 2.24 1.60
N LEU A 66 -12.28 2.88 1.78
CA LEU A 66 -12.08 4.33 1.71
C LEU A 66 -12.16 4.92 0.30
N PHE A 67 -12.25 4.11 -0.76
CA PHE A 67 -12.51 4.63 -2.12
C PHE A 67 -13.81 5.43 -2.19
N ARG A 68 -14.79 5.07 -1.36
CA ARG A 68 -16.03 5.83 -1.21
C ARG A 68 -15.78 7.26 -0.72
N ILE A 69 -14.91 7.40 0.28
CA ILE A 69 -14.55 8.69 0.87
C ILE A 69 -13.70 9.50 -0.11
N ASP A 70 -12.73 8.86 -0.75
CA ASP A 70 -11.89 9.52 -1.74
C ASP A 70 -12.71 9.98 -2.96
N GLY A 71 -13.71 9.20 -3.37
CA GLY A 71 -14.67 9.56 -4.40
C GLY A 71 -15.58 10.76 -4.05
N GLU A 72 -15.77 11.06 -2.76
CA GLU A 72 -16.58 12.18 -2.28
C GLU A 72 -15.71 13.39 -1.86
N SER A 73 -14.39 13.28 -1.96
CA SER A 73 -13.44 14.30 -1.51
C SER A 73 -13.44 15.58 -2.36
N CYS A 74 -12.61 16.55 -1.99
CA CYS A 74 -12.39 17.78 -2.77
C CYS A 74 -11.28 17.64 -3.84
N LEU A 75 -10.87 16.42 -4.18
CA LEU A 75 -9.87 16.17 -5.22
C LEU A 75 -10.38 16.52 -6.62
N ALA A 76 -9.44 16.59 -7.58
CA ALA A 76 -9.76 16.80 -8.98
C ALA A 76 -10.90 15.85 -9.43
N PRO A 77 -11.97 16.35 -10.09
CA PRO A 77 -13.15 15.55 -10.42
C PRO A 77 -12.84 14.21 -11.10
N ARG A 78 -11.89 14.20 -12.04
CA ARG A 78 -11.45 12.98 -12.74
C ARG A 78 -10.88 11.91 -11.80
N ILE A 79 -10.10 12.28 -10.79
CA ILE A 79 -9.58 11.32 -9.81
C ILE A 79 -10.74 10.69 -9.04
N ARG A 80 -11.71 11.50 -8.63
CA ARG A 80 -12.88 11.04 -7.89
C ARG A 80 -13.73 10.06 -8.70
N GLU A 81 -14.00 10.41 -9.96
CA GLU A 81 -14.74 9.56 -10.90
C GLU A 81 -14.05 8.21 -11.12
N GLU A 82 -12.74 8.20 -11.38
CA GLU A 82 -11.98 6.96 -11.60
C GLU A 82 -11.85 6.07 -10.35
N ILE A 83 -11.75 6.68 -9.17
CA ILE A 83 -11.75 5.95 -7.89
C ILE A 83 -13.13 5.32 -7.64
N GLN A 84 -14.22 6.05 -7.90
CA GLN A 84 -15.58 5.51 -7.81
C GLN A 84 -15.81 4.38 -8.81
N ALA A 85 -15.28 4.51 -10.03
CA ALA A 85 -15.35 3.48 -11.06
C ALA A 85 -14.57 2.22 -10.63
N GLU A 86 -13.35 2.35 -10.10
CA GLU A 86 -12.58 1.21 -9.58
C GLU A 86 -13.33 0.52 -8.42
N TRP A 87 -13.92 1.29 -7.51
CA TRP A 87 -14.73 0.70 -6.44
C TRP A 87 -15.95 -0.06 -6.98
N HIS A 88 -16.61 0.48 -8.00
CA HIS A 88 -17.72 -0.20 -8.65
C HIS A 88 -17.28 -1.51 -9.32
N ALA A 89 -16.14 -1.52 -10.00
CA ALA A 89 -15.56 -2.72 -10.59
C ALA A 89 -15.24 -3.77 -9.51
N ILE A 90 -14.57 -3.37 -8.42
CA ILE A 90 -14.27 -4.26 -7.28
C ILE A 90 -15.54 -4.93 -6.73
N ARG A 91 -16.65 -4.18 -6.66
CA ARG A 91 -17.95 -4.67 -6.18
C ARG A 91 -18.66 -5.62 -7.11
N THR A 92 -18.57 -5.39 -8.41
CA THR A 92 -19.33 -6.13 -9.42
C THR A 92 -18.57 -7.37 -9.89
N GLU A 93 -17.25 -7.28 -10.03
CA GLU A 93 -16.40 -8.33 -10.59
C GLU A 93 -15.68 -9.14 -9.50
N LYS A 94 -16.42 -9.64 -8.51
CA LYS A 94 -15.85 -10.23 -7.28
C LYS A 94 -14.80 -11.32 -7.52
N GLU A 95 -15.02 -12.16 -8.53
CA GLU A 95 -14.12 -13.26 -8.88
C GLU A 95 -12.73 -12.75 -9.32
N LYS A 96 -12.66 -11.60 -10.01
CA LYS A 96 -11.40 -10.97 -10.42
C LYS A 96 -10.68 -10.27 -9.27
N HIS A 97 -11.38 -10.05 -8.15
CA HIS A 97 -10.88 -9.35 -6.97
C HIS A 97 -10.83 -10.28 -5.75
N ALA A 98 -10.38 -11.52 -5.96
CA ALA A 98 -10.31 -12.55 -4.94
C ALA A 98 -9.45 -12.17 -3.73
N ILE A 99 -8.34 -11.44 -3.92
CA ILE A 99 -7.52 -10.92 -2.81
C ILE A 99 -8.36 -10.10 -1.82
N PHE A 100 -9.27 -9.25 -2.33
CA PHE A 100 -10.15 -8.48 -1.47
C PHE A 100 -11.28 -9.31 -0.86
N TRP A 101 -12.03 -10.04 -1.70
CA TRP A 101 -13.24 -10.73 -1.26
C TRP A 101 -12.96 -12.03 -0.50
N GLU A 102 -12.05 -12.85 -1.00
CA GLU A 102 -11.77 -14.20 -0.51
C GLU A 102 -10.69 -14.23 0.58
N PHE A 103 -9.90 -13.16 0.68
CA PHE A 103 -8.86 -13.02 1.70
C PHE A 103 -9.16 -11.86 2.67
N LEU A 104 -8.85 -10.60 2.32
CA LEU A 104 -8.89 -9.48 3.27
C LEU A 104 -10.24 -9.31 3.97
N ARG A 105 -11.34 -9.38 3.21
CA ARG A 105 -12.69 -9.26 3.77
C ARG A 105 -13.05 -10.49 4.61
N LYS A 106 -12.88 -11.69 4.05
CA LYS A 106 -13.25 -12.94 4.73
C LYS A 106 -12.46 -13.14 6.01
N GLU A 107 -11.18 -12.82 6.05
CA GLU A 107 -10.36 -12.96 7.26
C GLU A 107 -10.93 -12.14 8.43
N ARG A 108 -11.24 -10.87 8.16
CA ARG A 108 -11.88 -10.01 9.14
C ARG A 108 -13.27 -10.49 9.51
N ASP A 109 -14.07 -10.93 8.54
CA ASP A 109 -15.42 -11.42 8.80
C ASP A 109 -15.41 -12.71 9.63
N SER A 110 -14.47 -13.63 9.41
CA SER A 110 -14.27 -14.82 10.25
C SER A 110 -13.92 -14.47 11.70
N VAL A 111 -13.00 -13.53 11.92
CA VAL A 111 -12.63 -13.12 13.28
C VAL A 111 -13.79 -12.41 13.99
N ILE A 112 -14.53 -11.53 13.31
CA ILE A 112 -15.64 -10.80 13.95
C ILE A 112 -16.82 -11.72 14.30
N HIS A 113 -17.20 -12.62 13.41
CA HIS A 113 -18.43 -13.40 13.58
C HIS A 113 -18.20 -14.74 14.29
N GLN A 114 -16.99 -15.31 14.19
CA GLN A 114 -16.70 -16.65 14.69
C GLN A 114 -15.49 -16.67 15.64
N TYR A 115 -14.74 -15.56 15.75
CA TYR A 115 -13.47 -15.51 16.48
C TYR A 115 -12.47 -16.58 16.01
N GLU A 116 -12.48 -16.83 14.69
CA GLU A 116 -11.59 -17.80 14.04
C GLU A 116 -10.64 -17.10 13.08
N TRP A 117 -9.36 -17.50 13.14
CA TRP A 117 -8.34 -17.11 12.19
C TRP A 117 -8.25 -18.17 11.11
N ARG A 118 -8.19 -17.75 9.85
CA ARG A 118 -7.95 -18.67 8.73
C ARG A 118 -6.47 -18.79 8.45
N ALA A 119 -5.63 -17.99 9.10
CA ALA A 119 -4.19 -18.19 9.22
C ALA A 119 -3.84 -19.00 10.48
N TYR A 120 -2.81 -19.84 10.40
CA TYR A 120 -2.31 -20.61 11.55
C TYR A 120 -0.78 -20.69 11.56
N GLU A 121 -0.22 -20.81 12.77
CA GLU A 121 1.22 -20.98 12.98
C GLU A 121 1.68 -22.37 12.55
N THR A 122 2.80 -22.41 11.86
CA THR A 122 3.51 -23.64 11.50
C THR A 122 5.01 -23.37 11.50
N TRP A 123 5.80 -24.42 11.28
CA TRP A 123 7.25 -24.30 11.09
C TRP A 123 7.60 -24.86 9.73
N ILE A 124 8.41 -24.13 8.97
CA ILE A 124 8.89 -24.52 7.65
C ILE A 124 10.34 -24.96 7.77
N LYS A 125 10.62 -26.19 7.35
CA LYS A 125 11.99 -26.70 7.27
C LYS A 125 12.73 -26.12 6.06
N PRO A 126 14.08 -26.16 6.04
CA PRO A 126 14.86 -25.73 4.87
C PRO A 126 14.52 -26.45 3.57
N ASP A 127 13.97 -27.67 3.65
CA ASP A 127 13.52 -28.48 2.51
C ASP A 127 12.11 -28.09 1.99
N GLY A 128 11.47 -27.08 2.59
CA GLY A 128 10.14 -26.60 2.23
C GLY A 128 8.98 -27.42 2.81
N THR A 129 9.25 -28.45 3.62
CA THR A 129 8.20 -29.23 4.28
C THR A 129 7.69 -28.56 5.55
N PHE A 130 6.39 -28.73 5.82
CA PHE A 130 5.71 -28.12 6.96
C PHE A 130 5.68 -29.05 8.16
N ARG A 131 5.91 -28.49 9.33
CA ARG A 131 5.73 -29.14 10.62
C ARG A 131 4.40 -28.74 11.24
N GLY A 132 3.58 -29.73 11.59
CA GLY A 132 2.33 -29.48 12.31
C GLY A 132 2.53 -28.79 13.66
N PRO A 133 1.51 -28.07 14.16
CA PRO A 133 1.62 -27.32 15.41
C PRO A 133 1.86 -28.28 16.59
N LYS A 134 3.06 -28.21 17.18
CA LYS A 134 3.31 -28.81 18.50
C LYS A 134 2.96 -27.75 19.56
N LEU A 135 2.26 -28.15 20.62
CA LEU A 135 1.92 -27.28 21.75
C LEU A 135 3.20 -26.58 22.27
N SER A 136 3.22 -25.24 22.21
CA SER A 136 4.37 -24.35 22.46
C SER A 136 5.03 -24.44 23.84
N LEU A 137 4.56 -25.30 24.74
CA LEU A 137 5.14 -25.44 26.09
C LEU A 137 6.28 -26.47 26.18
N LEU A 138 6.53 -27.24 25.13
CA LEU A 138 7.49 -28.35 25.11
C LEU A 138 8.37 -28.37 23.85
N ILE A 139 8.69 -27.20 23.29
CA ILE A 139 9.67 -27.14 22.19
C ILE A 139 11.07 -27.30 22.80
N MET A 140 11.48 -28.56 22.96
CA MET A 140 12.89 -28.91 23.04
C MET A 140 13.52 -28.62 21.67
N GLU A 141 14.74 -28.10 21.68
CA GLU A 141 15.55 -27.76 20.51
C GLU A 141 15.56 -28.93 19.52
N ASP A 142 14.82 -28.80 18.41
CA ASP A 142 15.06 -29.64 17.25
C ASP A 142 15.99 -28.87 16.31
N ASP A 143 17.19 -29.41 16.11
CA ASP A 143 18.31 -28.88 15.32
C ASP A 143 18.06 -28.92 13.79
N ASP A 144 16.80 -29.00 13.36
CA ASP A 144 16.42 -29.20 11.95
C ASP A 144 16.33 -27.90 11.13
N GLY A 145 16.69 -26.76 11.73
CA GLY A 145 16.72 -25.46 11.08
C GLY A 145 15.34 -24.91 10.70
N ALA A 146 14.25 -25.48 11.22
CA ALA A 146 12.90 -25.05 10.90
C ALA A 146 12.60 -23.64 11.46
N LYS A 147 12.01 -22.78 10.61
CA LYS A 147 11.64 -21.41 10.97
C LYS A 147 10.14 -21.26 11.18
N PRO A 148 9.70 -20.37 12.09
CA PRO A 148 8.29 -20.07 12.25
C PRO A 148 7.71 -19.46 10.97
N ALA A 149 6.50 -19.86 10.61
CA ALA A 149 5.74 -19.32 9.49
C ALA A 149 4.25 -19.31 9.78
N ILE A 150 3.49 -18.61 8.95
CA ILE A 150 2.04 -18.54 9.04
C ILE A 150 1.46 -19.00 7.71
N LEU A 151 0.54 -19.96 7.73
CA LEU A 151 -0.13 -20.46 6.53
C LEU A 151 -1.64 -20.26 6.58
N MET A 152 -2.23 -20.16 5.39
CA MET A 152 -3.67 -20.19 5.25
C MET A 152 -4.20 -21.63 5.42
N LYS A 153 -5.08 -21.82 6.40
CA LYS A 153 -5.74 -23.08 6.75
C LYS A 153 -6.72 -23.56 5.67
N GLU A 154 -7.45 -22.63 5.05
CA GLU A 154 -8.62 -22.95 4.23
C GLU A 154 -9.00 -21.87 3.20
N GLY A 155 -9.90 -22.24 2.29
CA GLY A 155 -10.41 -21.41 1.21
C GLY A 155 -9.47 -21.36 0.00
N LEU A 156 -9.68 -20.36 -0.86
CA LEU A 156 -8.98 -20.24 -2.15
C LEU A 156 -7.45 -20.21 -2.03
N PHE A 157 -6.93 -19.67 -0.92
CA PHE A 157 -5.50 -19.50 -0.69
C PHE A 157 -4.91 -20.57 0.25
N LYS A 158 -5.62 -21.68 0.49
CA LYS A 158 -5.17 -22.75 1.39
C LYS A 158 -3.73 -23.19 1.09
N GLY A 159 -2.91 -23.29 2.14
CA GLY A 159 -1.52 -23.71 2.08
C GLY A 159 -0.54 -22.63 1.62
N ARG A 160 -1.02 -21.46 1.20
CA ARG A 160 -0.12 -20.33 0.90
C ARG A 160 0.47 -19.75 2.17
N ASP A 161 1.70 -19.26 2.04
CA ASP A 161 2.32 -18.39 3.02
C ASP A 161 1.46 -17.14 3.22
N SER A 162 1.07 -16.91 4.47
CA SER A 162 0.15 -15.85 4.85
C SER A 162 0.82 -14.48 4.81
N LEU A 163 2.12 -14.39 5.11
CA LEU A 163 2.86 -13.13 4.95
C LEU A 163 2.99 -12.76 3.48
N GLU A 164 3.34 -13.73 2.63
CA GLU A 164 3.41 -13.51 1.19
C GLU A 164 2.05 -13.06 0.64
N LEU A 165 0.96 -13.75 1.03
CA LEU A 165 -0.39 -13.36 0.64
C LEU A 165 -0.78 -11.97 1.16
N LEU A 166 -0.29 -11.56 2.33
CA LEU A 166 -0.53 -10.23 2.88
C LEU A 166 0.24 -9.14 2.12
N ARG A 167 1.47 -9.42 1.66
CA ARG A 167 2.21 -8.55 0.73
C ARG A 167 1.49 -8.43 -0.60
N ASP A 168 1.08 -9.56 -1.19
CA ASP A 168 0.27 -9.59 -2.41
C ASP A 168 -1.00 -8.75 -2.22
N GLY A 169 -1.60 -8.81 -1.02
CA GLY A 169 -2.71 -7.96 -0.60
C GLY A 169 -2.38 -6.48 -0.66
N ALA A 170 -1.27 -6.06 -0.06
CA ALA A 170 -0.83 -4.66 -0.07
C ALA A 170 -0.50 -4.16 -1.49
N ASP A 171 0.21 -4.96 -2.27
CA ASP A 171 0.58 -4.62 -3.65
C ASP A 171 -0.66 -4.55 -4.55
N TRP A 172 -1.61 -5.46 -4.37
CA TRP A 172 -2.88 -5.42 -5.08
C TRP A 172 -3.65 -4.12 -4.75
N VAL A 173 -3.74 -3.74 -3.46
CA VAL A 173 -4.39 -2.49 -3.03
C VAL A 173 -3.71 -1.28 -3.65
N GLU A 174 -2.37 -1.22 -3.63
CA GLU A 174 -1.60 -0.14 -4.25
C GLU A 174 -1.92 -0.01 -5.72
N GLU A 175 -1.91 -1.13 -6.44
CA GLU A 175 -2.19 -1.12 -7.87
C GLU A 175 -3.62 -0.65 -8.17
N ARG A 176 -4.62 -0.97 -7.31
CA ARG A 176 -5.98 -0.43 -7.47
C ARG A 176 -6.00 1.10 -7.37
N ILE A 177 -5.31 1.64 -6.36
CA ILE A 177 -5.23 3.09 -6.12
C ILE A 177 -4.49 3.76 -7.28
N PHE A 178 -3.31 3.25 -7.63
CA PHE A 178 -2.44 3.86 -8.62
C PHE A 178 -3.04 3.78 -10.02
N SER A 179 -3.64 2.65 -10.40
CA SER A 179 -4.33 2.54 -11.69
C SER A 179 -5.48 3.55 -11.81
N ALA A 180 -6.28 3.77 -10.77
CA ALA A 180 -7.35 4.77 -10.81
C ALA A 180 -6.81 6.20 -11.01
N VAL A 181 -5.73 6.56 -10.30
CA VAL A 181 -5.06 7.86 -10.48
C VAL A 181 -4.48 8.01 -11.88
N ARG A 182 -3.83 6.96 -12.42
CA ARG A 182 -3.27 6.94 -13.78
C ARG A 182 -4.37 7.09 -14.84
N ARG A 183 -5.50 6.39 -14.71
CA ARG A 183 -6.64 6.53 -15.64
C ARG A 183 -7.25 7.92 -15.60
N ALA A 184 -7.20 8.60 -14.45
CA ALA A 184 -7.63 9.99 -14.34
C ALA A 184 -6.70 10.98 -15.06
N GLY A 185 -5.55 10.51 -15.56
CA GLY A 185 -4.55 11.30 -16.28
C GLY A 185 -3.47 11.92 -15.39
N PHE A 186 -3.28 11.38 -14.18
CA PHE A 186 -2.32 11.87 -13.19
C PHE A 186 -1.26 10.81 -12.89
N ASP A 187 -0.08 11.23 -12.43
CA ASP A 187 0.93 10.32 -11.88
C ASP A 187 0.80 10.30 -10.35
N PRO A 188 0.61 9.13 -9.69
CA PRO A 188 0.54 9.04 -8.23
C PRO A 188 1.71 9.72 -7.49
N GLU A 189 2.89 9.74 -8.11
CA GLU A 189 4.11 10.33 -7.54
C GLU A 189 4.26 11.82 -7.84
N GLU A 190 3.45 12.39 -8.73
CA GLU A 190 3.62 13.80 -9.07
C GLU A 190 3.24 14.70 -7.88
N ALA A 191 4.10 15.67 -7.62
CA ALA A 191 3.92 16.55 -6.50
C ALA A 191 2.92 17.67 -6.82
N ARG A 192 1.92 17.84 -5.95
CA ARG A 192 0.90 18.90 -6.02
C ARG A 192 0.95 19.74 -4.76
N SER A 193 0.65 21.03 -4.89
CA SER A 193 0.54 21.94 -3.75
C SER A 193 -0.51 21.43 -2.77
N LEU A 194 -0.17 21.35 -1.48
CA LEU A 194 -1.09 20.92 -0.43
C LEU A 194 -2.34 21.80 -0.35
N ALA A 195 -2.22 23.10 -0.65
CA ALA A 195 -3.31 24.06 -0.50
C ALA A 195 -4.24 24.12 -1.74
N SER A 196 -3.67 24.00 -2.95
CA SER A 196 -4.40 24.30 -4.19
C SER A 196 -4.46 23.14 -5.18
N PHE A 197 -3.75 22.03 -4.91
CA PHE A 197 -3.59 20.90 -5.84
C PHE A 197 -2.96 21.28 -7.19
N LEU A 198 -2.37 22.48 -7.31
CA LEU A 198 -1.67 22.91 -8.51
C LEU A 198 -0.31 22.22 -8.64
N PRO A 199 0.19 22.01 -9.87
CA PRO A 199 1.53 21.46 -10.10
C PRO A 199 2.60 22.44 -9.61
N LEU A 200 3.83 21.95 -9.39
CA LEU A 200 4.97 22.83 -9.11
C LEU A 200 5.13 23.90 -10.20
N PRO A 201 5.40 25.16 -9.82
CA PRO A 201 5.79 26.18 -10.78
C PRO A 201 7.01 25.70 -11.57
N LYS A 202 6.91 25.65 -12.90
CA LYS A 202 8.08 25.41 -13.75
C LYS A 202 9.01 26.61 -13.59
N ILE A 203 10.14 26.43 -12.89
CA ILE A 203 11.20 27.46 -12.86
C ILE A 203 11.76 27.56 -14.28
N LYS A 204 11.20 28.48 -15.09
CA LYS A 204 11.85 28.92 -16.32
C LYS A 204 12.96 29.87 -15.90
N GLY A 205 14.21 29.46 -16.09
CA GLY A 205 15.39 30.29 -15.85
C GLY A 205 16.13 29.93 -14.56
N GLY A 206 16.87 28.82 -14.57
CA GLY A 206 18.01 28.67 -13.69
C GLY A 206 19.15 29.55 -14.21
N LEU A 207 19.88 30.18 -13.27
CA LEU A 207 20.98 31.16 -13.42
C LEU A 207 22.19 30.71 -14.29
N LEU A 208 22.07 29.63 -15.05
CA LEU A 208 23.10 29.03 -15.90
C LEU A 208 22.70 28.96 -17.39
N GLY A 209 21.48 29.38 -17.74
CA GLY A 209 20.98 29.37 -19.14
C GLY A 209 21.37 30.61 -19.96
N ASP A 210 21.94 31.64 -19.33
CA ASP A 210 22.13 32.97 -19.94
C ASP A 210 23.61 33.33 -20.22
N LEU A 211 24.51 32.33 -20.16
CA LEU A 211 25.94 32.50 -20.46
C LEU A 211 26.34 32.03 -21.88
N SER A 212 25.37 31.82 -22.78
CA SER A 212 25.66 31.45 -24.18
C SER A 212 25.25 32.50 -25.22
N SER A 213 24.84 33.69 -24.80
CA SER A 213 24.52 34.79 -25.71
C SER A 213 25.26 36.07 -25.30
N GLY A 214 26.54 36.13 -25.68
CA GLY A 214 27.37 37.31 -25.52
C GLY A 214 28.74 37.13 -26.15
N ASP A 215 28.84 37.36 -27.46
CA ASP A 215 29.78 38.30 -28.10
C ASP A 215 30.30 37.82 -29.47
N GLY A 216 30.19 38.70 -30.45
CA GLY A 216 30.92 38.62 -31.72
C GLY A 216 30.15 39.13 -32.94
N ASP A 217 29.91 40.44 -33.01
CA ASP A 217 30.40 41.31 -34.10
C ASP A 217 29.45 42.46 -34.44
N VAL A 218 29.89 43.65 -34.00
CA VAL A 218 29.46 44.95 -34.50
C VAL A 218 30.34 45.32 -35.69
N GLU A 219 29.72 46.04 -36.64
CA GLU A 219 30.28 47.12 -37.48
C GLU A 219 30.39 46.82 -39.00
N LYS A 220 29.50 47.43 -39.81
CA LYS A 220 29.80 48.72 -40.50
C LYS A 220 28.69 49.18 -41.45
N ASP A 221 28.56 50.50 -41.47
CA ASP A 221 27.76 51.36 -42.32
C ASP A 221 27.85 51.06 -43.83
N ASN A 222 26.73 51.23 -44.55
CA ASN A 222 26.56 52.33 -45.50
C ASN A 222 25.19 52.30 -46.20
N LYS A 223 24.49 53.43 -46.15
CA LYS A 223 23.42 53.80 -47.08
C LYS A 223 24.01 54.54 -48.28
N PRO A 224 23.46 54.36 -49.49
CA PRO A 224 23.20 55.45 -50.41
C PRO A 224 21.83 56.11 -50.13
#